data_AF-A0A925UBT5-F1
#
_entry.id   AF-A0A925UBT5-F1
#
_cell.length_a   1.000
_cell.length_b   1.000
_cell.length_c   1.000
_cell.angle_alpha   90.00
_cell.angle_beta   90.00
_cell.angle_gamma   90.00
#
_symmetry.space_group_name_H-M   'P 1'
#
loop_
_entity.id
_entity.type
_entity.pdbx_description
1 polymer ?
#
loop_
_entity_poly.entity_id
_entity_poly.type
_entity_poly.pdbx_seq_one_letter_code
_entity_poly.pdbx_strand_id
1 'polypeptide(L)'
;MDLNEMNESWQTNAPTLAAMEKTNPFTVPEGYFGELEEQIAGRIKITQFDNNQALFTTPEGYFESLTDKIVSVTNIGQLKPEQDSGVFTVPENYFTGLEEKIKNRLEPLATGSDSKIKYLLSRWTSYAAAACITAIISFGIYFNSTGNNNDIEAQIAQIPAEDIVDYLQLYSDAGEASAIIENLEDGSELSKLSPEISEQEIEQYLELNL
;
A
#
# COMPACT_ATOMS: atom_id res chain seq x y z
N MET A 1 -8.47 -49.57 28.40
CA MET A 1 -7.58 -48.46 28.77
C MET A 1 -7.71 -48.29 30.27
N ASP A 2 -6.66 -48.67 30.99
CA ASP A 2 -6.62 -48.66 32.44
C ASP A 2 -6.33 -47.23 32.92
N LEU A 3 -7.24 -46.64 33.69
CA LEU A 3 -7.16 -45.23 34.11
C LEU A 3 -6.09 -44.98 35.19
N ASN A 4 -5.47 -46.06 35.70
CA ASN A 4 -4.46 -45.99 36.75
C ASN A 4 -3.06 -45.59 36.26
N GLU A 5 -2.74 -45.73 34.97
CA GLU A 5 -1.44 -45.32 34.42
C GLU A 5 -1.31 -43.80 34.19
N MET A 6 -2.42 -43.05 34.23
CA MET A 6 -2.43 -41.59 34.08
C MET A 6 -2.15 -40.82 35.38
N ASN A 7 -2.08 -41.50 36.54
CA ASN A 7 -2.08 -40.84 37.86
C ASN A 7 -0.69 -40.61 38.49
N GLU A 8 0.40 -41.16 37.95
CA GLU A 8 1.73 -41.03 38.59
C GLU A 8 2.68 -40.06 37.87
N SER A 9 2.37 -39.72 36.62
CA SER A 9 3.20 -38.81 35.82
C SER A 9 3.14 -37.37 36.31
N TRP A 10 1.98 -36.90 36.81
CA TRP A 10 1.83 -35.52 37.26
C TRP A 10 2.56 -35.26 38.59
N GLN A 11 2.59 -36.22 39.52
CA GLN A 11 3.30 -36.07 40.80
C GLN A 11 4.81 -35.93 40.59
N THR A 12 5.33 -36.65 39.60
CA THR A 12 6.74 -36.60 39.21
C THR A 12 7.10 -35.26 38.55
N ASN A 13 6.21 -34.72 37.72
CA ASN A 13 6.45 -33.48 36.96
C ASN A 13 6.03 -32.20 37.70
N ALA A 14 5.12 -32.28 38.68
CA ALA A 14 4.60 -31.14 39.44
C ALA A 14 5.69 -30.32 40.15
N PRO A 15 6.66 -30.90 40.89
CA PRO A 15 7.71 -30.11 41.53
C PRO A 15 8.61 -29.42 40.49
N THR A 16 8.88 -30.07 39.36
CA THR A 16 9.66 -29.50 38.24
C THR A 16 8.94 -28.32 37.59
N LEU A 17 7.63 -28.43 37.40
CA LEU A 17 6.78 -27.35 36.87
C LEU A 17 6.62 -26.20 37.88
N ALA A 18 6.54 -26.51 39.18
CA ALA A 18 6.46 -25.49 40.24
C ALA A 18 7.78 -24.72 40.42
N ALA A 19 8.91 -25.36 40.13
CA ALA A 19 10.24 -24.74 40.13
C ALA A 19 10.54 -23.94 38.84
N MET A 20 9.73 -24.10 37.79
CA MET A 20 9.88 -23.35 36.55
C MET A 20 9.44 -21.89 36.77
N GLU A 21 10.21 -20.95 36.22
CA GLU A 21 9.83 -19.55 36.24
C GLU A 21 8.52 -19.36 35.45
N LYS A 22 7.57 -18.59 35.99
CA LYS A 22 6.29 -18.29 35.33
C LYS A 22 6.48 -17.29 34.19
N THR A 23 7.26 -17.68 33.19
CA THR A 23 7.48 -16.92 31.97
C THR A 23 6.68 -17.55 30.83
N ASN A 24 6.20 -16.74 29.90
CA ASN A 24 5.55 -17.26 28.71
C ASN A 24 6.65 -17.64 27.69
N PRO A 25 6.87 -18.94 27.40
CA PRO A 25 7.89 -19.35 26.42
C PRO A 25 7.43 -19.11 24.98
N PHE A 26 6.15 -18.81 24.76
CA PHE A 26 5.60 -18.57 23.43
C PHE A 26 5.81 -17.10 23.05
N THR A 27 6.75 -16.89 22.15
CA THR A 27 6.97 -15.60 21.50
C THR A 27 6.53 -15.70 20.06
N VAL A 28 5.89 -14.64 19.56
CA VAL A 28 5.61 -14.49 18.13
C VAL A 28 6.73 -13.67 17.50
N PRO A 29 7.04 -13.89 16.22
CA PRO A 29 7.94 -13.00 15.49
C PRO A 29 7.46 -11.54 15.55
N GLU A 30 8.41 -10.62 15.45
CA GLU A 30 8.10 -9.20 15.30
C GLU A 30 7.17 -8.98 14.10
N GLY A 31 6.15 -8.14 14.27
CA GLY A 31 5.18 -7.86 13.20
C GLY A 31 4.10 -8.93 12.96
N TYR A 32 4.13 -10.09 13.65
CA TYR A 32 3.18 -11.19 13.44
C TYR A 32 1.71 -10.71 13.42
N PHE A 33 1.28 -9.99 14.45
CA PHE A 33 -0.10 -9.49 14.53
C PHE A 33 -0.35 -8.27 13.63
N GLY A 34 0.69 -7.53 13.26
CA GLY A 34 0.56 -6.38 12.36
C GLY A 34 0.29 -6.82 10.91
N GLU A 35 0.93 -7.90 10.47
CA GLU A 35 0.74 -8.46 9.12
C GLU A 35 -0.42 -9.46 9.03
N LEU A 36 -0.88 -9.98 10.17
CA LEU A 36 -1.88 -11.04 10.21
C LEU A 36 -3.18 -10.66 9.49
N GLU A 37 -3.65 -9.42 9.66
CA GLU A 37 -4.88 -8.94 9.03
C GLU A 37 -4.75 -8.93 7.50
N GLU A 38 -3.65 -8.39 6.99
CA GLU A 38 -3.37 -8.35 5.54
C GLU A 38 -3.22 -9.76 4.97
N GLN A 39 -2.52 -10.64 5.69
CA GLN A 39 -2.35 -12.04 5.28
C GLN A 39 -3.69 -12.79 5.23
N ILE A 40 -4.56 -12.58 6.22
CA ILE A 40 -5.90 -13.19 6.23
C ILE A 40 -6.75 -12.64 5.08
N ALA A 41 -6.77 -11.32 4.89
CA ALA A 41 -7.51 -10.68 3.80
C ALA A 41 -7.01 -11.14 2.42
N GLY A 42 -5.70 -11.28 2.25
CA GLY A 42 -5.06 -11.82 1.04
C GLY A 42 -5.47 -13.27 0.78
N ARG A 43 -5.44 -14.12 1.82
CA ARG A 43 -5.88 -15.52 1.70
C ARG A 43 -7.35 -15.63 1.31
N ILE A 44 -8.25 -14.87 1.95
CA ILE A 44 -9.69 -14.88 1.64
C ILE A 44 -9.95 -14.53 0.17
N LYS A 45 -9.25 -13.52 -0.36
CA LYS A 45 -9.35 -13.15 -1.78
C LYS A 45 -8.94 -14.30 -2.69
N ILE A 46 -7.84 -15.00 -2.38
CA ILE A 46 -7.36 -16.16 -3.15
C ILE A 46 -8.38 -17.30 -3.10
N THR A 47 -8.94 -17.64 -1.93
CA THR A 47 -9.95 -18.71 -1.83
C THR A 47 -11.25 -18.40 -2.56
N GLN A 48 -11.61 -17.12 -2.72
CA GLN A 48 -12.75 -16.73 -3.54
C GLN A 48 -12.56 -17.08 -5.03
N PHE A 49 -11.32 -17.08 -5.53
CA PHE A 49 -11.02 -17.50 -6.91
C PHE A 49 -11.06 -19.02 -7.13
N ASP A 50 -10.89 -19.81 -6.06
CA ASP A 50 -10.89 -21.29 -6.13
C ASP A 50 -12.31 -21.87 -6.33
N ASN A 51 -13.36 -21.09 -6.10
CA ASN A 51 -14.75 -21.49 -6.39
C ASN A 51 -15.11 -21.44 -7.88
N ASN A 52 -14.24 -20.89 -8.74
CA ASN A 52 -14.35 -21.07 -10.18
C ASN A 52 -13.64 -22.38 -10.57
N GLN A 53 -14.40 -23.49 -10.51
CA GLN A 53 -14.02 -24.88 -10.79
C GLN A 53 -13.43 -25.17 -12.19
N ALA A 54 -12.97 -24.17 -12.94
CA ALA A 54 -12.52 -24.31 -14.33
C ALA A 54 -11.03 -23.98 -14.57
N LEU A 55 -10.27 -23.54 -13.57
CA LEU A 55 -8.89 -23.09 -13.79
C LEU A 55 -7.85 -24.23 -13.85
N PHE A 56 -8.15 -25.38 -13.25
CA PHE A 56 -7.25 -26.54 -13.20
C PHE A 56 -7.96 -27.83 -13.62
N THR A 57 -8.61 -27.82 -14.78
CA THR A 57 -9.21 -29.03 -15.34
C THR A 57 -8.16 -29.81 -16.12
N THR A 58 -8.11 -31.11 -15.88
CA THR A 58 -7.29 -31.99 -16.70
C THR A 58 -7.87 -32.02 -18.13
N PRO A 59 -7.04 -31.88 -19.17
CA PRO A 59 -7.50 -32.00 -20.55
C PRO A 59 -8.27 -33.30 -20.81
N GLU A 60 -9.27 -33.23 -21.67
CA GLU A 60 -10.03 -34.40 -22.11
C GLU A 60 -9.09 -35.48 -22.67
N GLY A 61 -9.26 -36.74 -22.23
CA GLY A 61 -8.44 -37.85 -22.70
C GLY A 61 -7.00 -37.91 -22.14
N TYR A 62 -6.63 -37.05 -21.18
CA TYR A 62 -5.31 -37.11 -20.54
C TYR A 62 -5.04 -38.50 -19.94
N PHE A 63 -5.96 -39.02 -19.13
CA PHE A 63 -5.75 -40.31 -18.46
C PHE A 63 -5.81 -41.51 -19.42
N GLU A 64 -6.61 -41.41 -20.48
CA GLU A 64 -6.66 -42.42 -21.54
C GLU A 64 -5.31 -42.50 -22.28
N SER A 65 -4.74 -41.35 -22.68
CA SER A 65 -3.44 -41.29 -23.37
C SER A 65 -2.23 -41.48 -22.44
N LEU A 66 -2.40 -41.29 -21.13
CA LEU A 66 -1.32 -41.44 -20.14
C LEU A 66 -0.77 -42.86 -20.10
N THR A 67 -1.64 -43.86 -20.19
CA THR A 67 -1.26 -45.28 -20.15
C THR A 67 -0.35 -45.62 -21.33
N ASP A 68 -0.75 -45.24 -22.55
CA ASP A 68 0.04 -45.45 -23.76
C ASP A 68 1.37 -44.69 -23.72
N LYS A 69 1.36 -43.48 -23.14
CA LYS A 69 2.57 -42.68 -22.96
C LYS A 69 3.55 -43.31 -21.97
N ILE A 70 3.07 -43.87 -20.86
CA ILE A 70 3.91 -44.58 -19.89
C ILE A 70 4.51 -45.84 -20.54
N VAL A 71 3.67 -46.65 -21.20
CA VAL A 71 4.12 -47.90 -21.85
C VAL A 71 5.14 -47.61 -22.95
N SER A 72 4.91 -46.60 -23.78
CA SER A 72 5.88 -46.19 -24.81
C SER A 72 7.22 -45.78 -24.19
N VAL A 73 7.23 -44.97 -23.12
CA VAL A 73 8.46 -44.56 -22.43
C VAL A 73 9.18 -45.74 -21.78
N THR A 74 8.46 -46.66 -21.13
CA THR A 74 9.09 -47.84 -20.51
C THR A 74 9.65 -48.80 -21.56
N ASN A 75 9.02 -48.89 -22.73
CA ASN A 75 9.50 -49.72 -23.82
C ASN A 75 10.80 -49.19 -24.43
N ILE A 76 11.05 -47.87 -24.40
CA ILE A 76 12.34 -47.28 -24.82
C ILE A 76 13.50 -47.84 -23.98
N GLY A 77 13.28 -48.10 -22.68
CA GLY A 77 14.27 -48.72 -21.81
C GLY A 77 14.46 -50.23 -22.03
N GLN A 78 13.52 -50.89 -22.70
CA GLN A 78 13.56 -52.33 -23.03
C GLN A 78 13.99 -52.63 -24.46
N LEU A 79 14.09 -51.59 -25.32
CA LEU A 79 14.78 -51.70 -26.59
C LEU A 79 16.25 -52.03 -26.28
N LYS A 80 16.59 -53.32 -26.38
CA LYS A 80 17.99 -53.72 -26.55
C LYS A 80 18.57 -52.84 -27.66
N PRO A 81 19.78 -52.29 -27.50
CA PRO A 81 20.47 -51.61 -28.58
C PRO A 81 20.88 -52.65 -29.63
N GLU A 82 19.92 -53.14 -30.40
CA GLU A 82 20.13 -54.13 -31.46
C GLU A 82 20.25 -53.46 -32.83
N GLN A 83 20.31 -52.14 -32.88
CA GLN A 83 20.88 -51.45 -34.03
C GLN A 83 21.83 -50.34 -33.59
N ASP A 84 23.10 -50.62 -33.89
CA ASP A 84 24.25 -49.73 -33.99
C ASP A 84 24.01 -48.65 -35.07
N SER A 85 22.97 -47.84 -34.86
CA SER A 85 22.73 -46.63 -35.65
C SER A 85 22.70 -45.49 -34.64
N GLY A 86 23.58 -44.51 -34.85
CA GLY A 86 23.94 -43.43 -33.90
C GLY A 86 22.82 -42.44 -33.55
N VAL A 87 21.60 -42.90 -33.32
CA VAL A 87 20.41 -42.12 -32.98
C VAL A 87 20.54 -41.43 -31.62
N PHE A 88 21.34 -41.97 -30.71
CA PHE A 88 21.64 -41.37 -29.40
C PHE A 88 23.12 -41.02 -29.24
N THR A 89 23.78 -40.56 -30.31
CA THR A 89 25.14 -40.03 -30.23
C THR A 89 25.11 -38.50 -30.19
N VAL A 90 25.89 -37.91 -29.28
CA VAL A 90 26.12 -36.47 -29.31
C VAL A 90 26.98 -36.12 -30.53
N PRO A 91 26.78 -34.93 -31.14
CA PRO A 91 27.66 -34.47 -32.22
C PRO A 91 29.13 -34.46 -31.79
N GLU A 92 30.01 -34.73 -32.75
CA GLU A 92 31.45 -34.63 -32.54
C GLU A 92 31.80 -33.24 -31.98
N ASN A 93 32.64 -33.19 -30.94
CA ASN A 93 33.02 -31.96 -30.23
C ASN A 93 31.91 -31.21 -29.46
N TYR A 94 30.74 -31.83 -29.20
CA TYR A 94 29.69 -31.24 -28.35
C TYR A 94 30.23 -30.80 -26.99
N PHE A 95 30.97 -31.67 -26.30
CA PHE A 95 31.53 -31.39 -24.97
C PHE A 95 32.78 -30.52 -25.02
N THR A 96 33.61 -30.66 -26.06
CA THR A 96 34.83 -29.86 -26.24
C THR A 96 34.52 -28.36 -26.38
N GLY A 97 33.48 -28.01 -27.15
CA GLY A 97 33.04 -26.62 -27.33
C GLY A 97 32.00 -26.13 -26.31
N LEU A 98 31.58 -26.97 -25.36
CA LEU A 98 30.53 -26.62 -24.39
C LEU A 98 31.02 -25.54 -23.41
N GLU A 99 32.24 -25.67 -22.90
CA GLU A 99 32.81 -24.73 -21.95
C GLU A 99 32.93 -23.32 -22.55
N GLU A 100 33.42 -23.23 -23.78
CA GLU A 100 33.54 -21.97 -24.52
C GLU A 100 32.17 -21.36 -24.81
N LYS A 101 31.19 -22.17 -25.23
CA LYS A 101 29.79 -21.72 -25.44
C LYS A 101 29.14 -21.21 -24.15
N ILE A 102 29.42 -21.82 -23.01
CA ILE A 102 28.92 -21.37 -21.70
C ILE A 102 29.58 -20.04 -21.33
N LYS A 103 30.91 -19.92 -21.45
CA LYS A 103 31.65 -18.68 -21.18
C LYS A 103 31.18 -17.52 -22.07
N ASN A 104 31.07 -17.73 -23.39
CA ASN A 104 30.59 -16.71 -24.33
C ASN A 104 29.13 -16.30 -24.10
N ARG A 105 28.30 -17.18 -23.50
CA ARG A 105 26.92 -16.85 -23.11
C ARG A 105 26.87 -16.08 -21.79
N LEU A 106 27.85 -16.26 -20.90
CA LEU A 106 27.94 -15.57 -19.61
C LEU A 106 28.65 -14.21 -19.70
N GLU A 107 29.58 -14.02 -20.64
CA GLU A 107 30.25 -12.72 -20.86
C GLU A 107 29.29 -11.54 -21.13
N PRO A 108 28.23 -11.64 -21.96
CA PRO A 108 27.29 -10.53 -22.15
C PRO A 108 26.43 -10.20 -20.92
N LEU A 109 26.51 -10.99 -19.83
CA LEU A 109 25.91 -10.63 -18.53
C LEU A 109 26.89 -9.93 -17.58
N ALA A 110 28.20 -10.04 -17.80
CA ALA A 110 29.22 -9.48 -16.92
C ALA A 110 29.67 -8.06 -17.33
N THR A 111 29.60 -7.71 -18.60
CA THR A 111 29.79 -6.33 -19.05
C THR A 111 28.43 -5.68 -19.17
N GLY A 112 28.12 -4.76 -18.24
CA GLY A 112 26.87 -4.02 -18.22
C GLY A 112 26.51 -3.52 -19.60
N SER A 113 25.50 -4.15 -20.22
CA SER A 113 24.86 -3.55 -21.36
C SER A 113 24.30 -2.23 -20.84
N ASP A 114 24.86 -1.11 -21.31
CA ASP A 114 24.28 0.22 -21.24
C ASP A 114 22.96 0.17 -22.03
N SER A 115 21.99 -0.55 -21.49
CA SER A 115 20.62 -0.55 -21.91
C SER A 115 20.10 0.82 -21.52
N LYS A 116 20.27 1.78 -22.44
CA LYS A 116 19.69 3.11 -22.34
C LYS A 116 18.21 2.93 -22.05
N ILE A 117 17.84 3.13 -20.79
CA ILE A 117 16.47 3.01 -20.31
C ILE A 117 15.65 4.02 -21.12
N LYS A 118 14.83 3.52 -22.03
CA LYS A 118 13.90 4.37 -22.79
C LYS A 118 12.68 4.59 -21.91
N TYR A 119 12.60 5.75 -21.28
CA TYR A 119 11.40 6.18 -20.58
C TYR A 119 10.26 6.33 -21.60
N LEU A 120 9.25 5.46 -21.52
CA LEU A 120 8.13 5.43 -22.46
C LEU A 120 7.10 6.54 -22.25
N LEU A 121 7.20 7.28 -21.13
CA LEU A 121 6.42 8.49 -20.92
C LEU A 121 7.37 9.68 -20.78
N SER A 122 7.23 10.60 -21.74
CA SER A 122 7.97 11.85 -21.80
C SER A 122 7.54 12.79 -20.68
N ARG A 123 8.49 13.60 -20.18
CA ARG A 123 8.36 14.59 -19.07
C ARG A 123 7.27 15.65 -19.26
N TRP A 124 6.50 15.61 -20.35
CA TRP A 124 5.41 16.55 -20.65
C TRP A 124 4.05 16.08 -20.11
N THR A 125 3.95 14.83 -19.66
CA THR A 125 2.73 14.31 -19.00
C THR A 125 2.49 14.92 -17.63
N SER A 126 3.52 15.50 -17.00
CA SER A 126 3.38 16.18 -15.71
C SER A 126 2.46 17.40 -15.77
N TYR A 127 2.43 18.14 -16.88
CA TYR A 127 1.54 19.29 -17.04
C TYR A 127 0.08 18.84 -17.32
N ALA A 128 -0.10 17.80 -18.14
CA ALA A 128 -1.43 17.24 -18.39
C ALA A 128 -2.05 16.66 -17.11
N ALA A 129 -1.26 15.97 -16.29
CA ALA A 129 -1.71 15.46 -14.98
C ALA A 129 -2.13 16.60 -14.04
N ALA A 130 -1.35 17.69 -13.96
CA ALA A 130 -1.71 18.85 -13.16
C ALA A 130 -3.04 19.49 -13.61
N ALA A 131 -3.23 19.67 -14.92
CA ALA A 131 -4.48 20.20 -15.48
C ALA A 131 -5.70 19.30 -15.19
N CYS A 132 -5.52 17.98 -15.24
CA CYS A 132 -6.57 17.03 -14.86
C CYS A 132 -6.92 17.14 -13.37
N ILE A 133 -5.93 17.26 -12.50
CA ILE A 133 -6.14 17.43 -11.05
C ILE A 133 -6.91 18.73 -10.78
N THR A 134 -6.50 19.85 -11.40
CA THR A 134 -7.22 21.12 -11.24
C THR A 134 -8.65 21.04 -11.78
N ALA A 135 -8.86 20.39 -12.93
CA ALA A 135 -10.19 20.22 -13.50
C ALA A 135 -11.11 19.36 -12.61
N ILE A 136 -10.59 18.28 -12.01
CA ILE A 136 -11.36 17.42 -11.09
C ILE A 136 -11.72 18.17 -9.82
N ILE A 137 -10.79 18.93 -9.24
CA ILE A 137 -11.04 19.74 -8.04
C ILE A 137 -12.07 20.83 -8.34
N SER A 138 -11.89 21.59 -9.41
CA SER A 138 -12.84 22.63 -9.83
C SER A 138 -14.22 22.06 -10.14
N PHE A 139 -14.30 20.90 -10.79
CA PHE A 139 -15.56 20.21 -11.08
C PHE A 139 -16.23 19.70 -9.79
N GLY A 140 -15.46 19.17 -8.84
CA GLY A 140 -15.96 18.75 -7.53
C GLY A 140 -16.55 19.91 -6.72
N ILE A 141 -15.87 21.05 -6.69
CA ILE A 141 -16.38 22.28 -6.06
C ILE A 141 -17.64 22.78 -6.77
N TYR A 142 -17.66 22.82 -8.10
CA TYR A 142 -18.83 23.26 -8.86
C TYR A 142 -20.06 22.36 -8.62
N PHE A 143 -19.85 21.03 -8.57
CA PHE A 143 -20.91 20.07 -8.32
C PHE A 143 -21.43 20.13 -6.87
N ASN A 144 -20.55 20.38 -5.89
CA ASN A 144 -20.95 20.58 -4.49
C ASN A 144 -21.63 21.95 -4.27
N SER A 145 -21.16 22.99 -4.96
CA SER A 145 -21.71 24.36 -4.89
C SER A 145 -23.10 24.49 -5.51
N THR A 146 -23.44 23.64 -6.48
CA THR A 146 -24.79 23.66 -7.10
C THR A 146 -25.87 23.11 -6.16
N GLY A 147 -25.49 22.39 -5.09
CA GLY A 147 -26.42 21.79 -4.12
C GLY A 147 -26.46 22.45 -2.74
N ASN A 148 -25.55 23.38 -2.42
CA ASN A 148 -25.41 23.96 -1.08
C ASN A 148 -25.32 25.49 -1.14
N ASN A 149 -26.47 26.16 -1.09
CA ASN A 149 -26.56 27.60 -0.88
C ASN A 149 -26.33 27.91 0.60
N ASN A 150 -25.11 27.70 1.07
CA ASN A 150 -24.70 28.15 2.40
C ASN A 150 -24.37 29.63 2.30
N ASP A 151 -25.40 30.45 2.36
CA ASP A 151 -25.24 31.90 2.41
C ASP A 151 -24.71 32.27 3.79
N ILE A 152 -23.39 32.34 3.90
CA ILE A 152 -22.69 32.59 5.16
C ILE A 152 -23.19 33.90 5.78
N GLU A 153 -23.52 34.90 4.96
CA GLU A 153 -24.11 36.16 5.41
C GLU A 153 -25.45 35.96 6.11
N ALA A 154 -26.30 35.05 5.62
CA ALA A 154 -27.57 34.73 6.25
C ALA A 154 -27.40 33.96 7.56
N GLN A 155 -26.33 33.15 7.68
CA GLN A 155 -26.01 32.40 8.91
C GLN A 155 -25.41 33.31 9.98
N ILE A 156 -24.57 34.26 9.59
CA ILE A 156 -23.99 35.26 10.50
C ILE A 156 -25.06 36.25 10.97
N ALA A 157 -26.00 36.65 10.10
CA ALA A 157 -27.11 37.54 10.47
C ALA A 157 -28.10 36.90 11.46
N GLN A 158 -28.06 35.57 11.63
CA GLN A 158 -28.93 34.84 12.54
C GLN A 158 -28.31 34.65 13.93
N ILE A 159 -27.06 35.11 14.15
CA ILE A 159 -26.41 35.08 15.47
C ILE A 159 -26.98 36.22 16.33
N PRO A 160 -27.58 35.91 17.49
CA PRO A 160 -28.06 36.91 18.43
C PRO A 160 -26.94 37.83 18.92
N ALA A 161 -27.23 39.12 19.09
CA ALA A 161 -26.26 40.09 19.60
C ALA A 161 -25.75 39.75 21.01
N GLU A 162 -26.58 39.10 21.83
CA GLU A 162 -26.21 38.62 23.17
C GLU A 162 -25.08 37.58 23.14
N ASP A 163 -25.13 36.63 22.20
CA ASP A 163 -24.09 35.60 22.06
C ASP A 163 -22.75 36.20 21.60
N ILE A 164 -22.80 37.25 20.78
CA ILE A 164 -21.60 38.00 20.35
C ILE A 164 -20.98 38.72 21.55
N VAL A 165 -21.81 39.37 22.38
CA VAL A 165 -21.36 40.07 23.58
C VAL A 165 -20.75 39.10 24.60
N ASP A 166 -21.41 37.96 24.84
CA ASP A 166 -20.92 36.93 25.76
C ASP A 166 -19.59 36.32 25.27
N TYR A 167 -19.46 36.07 23.98
CA TYR A 167 -18.21 35.59 23.38
C TYR A 167 -17.09 36.62 23.56
N LEU A 168 -17.35 37.89 23.27
CA LEU A 168 -16.37 38.94 23.44
C LEU A 168 -15.98 39.10 24.92
N GLN A 169 -16.92 39.04 25.86
CA GLN A 169 -16.61 39.11 27.29
C GLN A 169 -15.81 37.92 27.80
N LEU A 170 -16.04 36.72 27.25
CA LEU A 170 -15.35 35.51 27.68
C LEU A 170 -13.90 35.45 27.19
N TYR A 171 -13.62 36.03 26.02
CA TYR A 171 -12.33 35.90 25.36
C TYR A 171 -11.52 37.19 25.23
N SER A 172 -12.07 38.36 25.58
CA SER A 172 -11.30 39.61 25.69
C SER A 172 -10.92 39.92 27.13
N ASP A 173 -9.75 40.54 27.33
CA ASP A 173 -9.28 40.94 28.66
C ASP A 173 -10.24 41.98 29.27
N ALA A 174 -10.35 42.02 30.59
CA ALA A 174 -11.46 42.65 31.32
C ALA A 174 -11.66 44.17 31.06
N GLY A 175 -10.70 44.84 30.40
CA GLY A 175 -10.82 46.24 29.98
C GLY A 175 -11.13 46.45 28.49
N GLU A 176 -10.94 45.44 27.64
CA GLU A 176 -11.02 45.58 26.17
C GLU A 176 -12.45 45.32 25.66
N ALA A 177 -13.19 44.42 26.30
CA ALA A 177 -14.60 44.11 25.98
C ALA A 177 -15.47 45.38 25.99
N SER A 178 -15.33 46.20 27.05
CA SER A 178 -16.16 47.39 27.25
C SER A 178 -15.86 48.48 26.22
N ALA A 179 -14.59 48.67 25.86
CA ALA A 179 -14.20 49.63 24.83
C ALA A 179 -14.69 49.22 23.44
N ILE A 180 -14.67 47.92 23.11
CA ILE A 180 -15.16 47.43 21.82
C ILE A 180 -16.68 47.57 21.73
N ILE A 181 -17.42 47.26 22.81
CA ILE A 181 -18.88 47.38 22.84
C ILE A 181 -19.33 48.85 22.71
N GLU A 182 -18.65 49.78 23.40
CA GLU A 182 -18.92 51.22 23.28
C GLU A 182 -18.68 51.75 21.86
N ASN A 183 -17.61 51.27 21.19
CA ASN A 183 -17.31 51.64 19.81
C ASN A 183 -18.19 50.95 18.75
N LEU A 184 -18.82 49.82 19.07
CA LEU A 184 -19.81 49.16 18.22
C LEU A 184 -21.16 49.91 18.22
N GLU A 185 -21.48 50.60 19.33
CA GLU A 185 -22.74 51.33 19.49
C GLU A 185 -22.74 52.66 18.70
N ASP A 186 -21.56 53.28 18.51
CA ASP A 186 -21.37 54.48 17.69
C ASP A 186 -20.56 54.15 16.42
N GLY A 187 -21.22 53.54 15.43
CA GLY A 187 -20.62 53.08 14.16
C GLY A 187 -20.05 54.16 13.22
N SER A 188 -19.77 55.36 13.73
CA SER A 188 -19.26 56.49 12.96
C SER A 188 -17.72 56.57 12.90
N GLU A 189 -16.99 55.96 13.85
CA GLU A 189 -15.52 56.07 13.96
C GLU A 189 -14.74 54.90 13.31
N LEU A 190 -15.39 53.81 12.89
CA LEU A 190 -14.72 52.64 12.28
C LEU A 190 -14.01 52.95 10.96
N SER A 191 -14.41 54.02 10.28
CA SER A 191 -13.81 54.48 9.02
C SER A 191 -12.46 55.20 9.21
N LYS A 192 -12.07 55.53 10.45
CA LYS A 192 -10.79 56.17 10.78
C LYS A 192 -9.69 55.18 11.21
N LEU A 193 -10.04 53.91 11.45
CA LEU A 193 -9.13 52.88 11.95
C LEU A 193 -8.57 51.94 10.86
N SER A 194 -8.83 52.23 9.59
CA SER A 194 -8.15 51.58 8.47
C SER A 194 -6.96 52.45 8.07
N PRO A 195 -5.76 52.32 8.68
CA PRO A 195 -4.58 52.86 8.04
C PRO A 195 -4.43 52.06 6.74
N GLU A 196 -4.56 52.76 5.62
CA GLU A 196 -4.25 52.22 4.31
C GLU A 196 -2.78 51.78 4.34
N ILE A 197 -2.54 50.50 4.61
CA ILE A 197 -1.21 49.92 4.67
C ILE A 197 -0.61 50.09 3.28
N SER A 198 0.45 50.88 3.19
CA SER A 198 1.03 51.22 1.91
C SER A 198 1.76 49.99 1.36
N GLU A 199 1.72 49.84 0.04
CA GLU A 199 2.40 48.76 -0.68
C GLU A 199 3.91 48.70 -0.34
N GLN A 200 4.51 49.84 0.03
CA GLN A 200 5.91 49.93 0.44
C GLN A 200 6.19 49.29 1.81
N GLU A 201 5.23 49.34 2.74
CA GLU A 201 5.35 48.67 4.05
C GLU A 201 5.30 47.14 3.91
N ILE A 202 4.50 46.65 2.96
CA ILE A 202 4.41 45.23 2.64
C ILE A 202 5.72 44.72 2.04
N GLU A 203 6.31 45.48 1.10
CA GLU A 203 7.60 45.12 0.50
C GLU A 203 8.73 45.09 1.53
N GLN A 204 8.77 46.06 2.44
CA GLN A 204 9.78 46.10 3.50
C GLN A 204 9.66 44.91 4.47
N TYR A 205 8.44 44.48 4.78
CA TYR A 205 8.21 43.33 5.65
C TYR A 205 8.61 42.00 5.01
N LEU A 206 8.47 41.90 3.68
CA LEU A 206 8.89 40.74 2.90
C LEU A 206 10.42 40.66 2.78
N GLU A 207 11.13 41.78 2.67
CA GLU A 207 12.59 41.80 2.67
C GLU A 207 13.20 41.42 4.02
N LEU A 208 12.55 41.76 5.14
CA LEU A 208 13.10 41.47 6.47
C LEU A 208 12.99 39.99 6.86
N ASN A 209 12.09 39.23 6.23
CA ASN A 209 11.79 37.83 6.54
C ASN A 209 12.24 36.84 5.45
N LEU A 210 13.09 37.28 4.52
CA LEU A 210 13.78 36.45 3.53
C LEU A 210 15.28 36.42 3.80
#